data_AF-T0INQ8-F1
#
_entry.id   AF-T0INQ8-F1
#
_cell.length_a   1.000
_cell.length_b   1.000
_cell.length_c   1.000
_cell.angle_alpha   90.00
_cell.angle_beta   90.00
_cell.angle_gamma   90.00
#
_symmetry.space_group_name_H-M   'P 1'
#
loop_
_entity.id
_entity.type
_entity.pdbx_description
1 polymer ?
#
loop_
_entity_poly.entity_id
_entity_poly.type
_entity_poly.pdbx_seq_one_letter_code
_entity_poly.pdbx_strand_id
1 'polypeptide(L)' 'MPDDIAAALGRFQAFLDRYDPVSTIDEASGFTAADGLLLAAELELAERARSTPDEFTEE' A
#
# COMPACT_ATOMS: atom_id res chain seq x y z
N MET A 1 -9.91 8.64 -9.37
CA MET A 1 -10.11 7.42 -10.17
C MET A 1 -9.28 6.31 -9.52
N PRO A 2 -9.65 5.03 -9.61
CA PRO A 2 -8.84 3.93 -9.07
C PRO A 2 -7.40 3.93 -9.61
N ASP A 3 -7.20 4.43 -10.85
CA ASP A 3 -5.88 4.69 -11.45
C ASP A 3 -4.99 5.66 -10.65
N ASP A 4 -5.58 6.63 -9.94
CA ASP A 4 -4.81 7.59 -9.13
C ASP A 4 -4.19 6.92 -7.89
N ILE A 5 -4.92 5.99 -7.27
CA ILE A 5 -4.48 5.28 -6.06
C ILE A 5 -3.39 4.27 -6.40
N ALA A 6 -3.57 3.49 -7.48
CA ALA A 6 -2.54 2.57 -7.95
C ALA A 6 -1.24 3.32 -8.32
N ALA A 7 -1.35 4.46 -9.01
CA ALA A 7 -0.18 5.28 -9.35
C ALA A 7 0.47 5.92 -8.10
N ALA A 8 -0.32 6.30 -7.09
CA ALA A 8 0.21 6.81 -5.82
C ALA A 8 0.95 5.72 -5.03
N LEU A 9 0.39 4.51 -4.95
CA LEU A 9 1.01 3.34 -4.32
C LEU A 9 2.33 2.98 -4.99
N GLY A 10 2.39 2.96 -6.32
CA GLY A 10 3.63 2.70 -7.06
C GLY A 10 4.73 3.73 -6.75
N ARG A 11 4.38 5.02 -6.62
CA ARG A 11 5.36 6.06 -6.23
C ARG A 11 5.82 5.90 -4.79
N PHE A 12 4.94 5.49 -3.89
CA PHE A 12 5.26 5.26 -2.49
C PHE A 12 6.18 4.05 -2.32
N GLN A 13 5.88 2.92 -2.97
CA GLN A 13 6.74 1.73 -2.98
C GLN A 13 8.13 2.07 -3.56
N ALA A 14 8.21 2.80 -4.68
CA ALA A 14 9.48 3.24 -5.26
C ALA A 14 10.27 4.25 -4.38
N PHE A 15 9.59 4.95 -3.46
CA PHE A 15 10.25 5.76 -2.45
C PHE A 15 10.86 4.88 -1.35
N LEU A 16 10.11 3.89 -0.88
CA LEU A 16 10.54 2.96 0.17
C LEU A 16 11.71 2.06 -0.27
N ASP A 17 11.75 1.65 -1.53
CA ASP A 17 12.85 0.84 -2.12
C ASP A 17 14.24 1.49 -2.04
N ARG A 18 14.31 2.79 -1.70
CA ARG A 18 15.58 3.51 -1.50
C ARG A 18 16.21 3.27 -0.13
N TYR A 19 15.43 2.70 0.79
CA TYR A 19 15.83 2.45 2.17
C TYR A 19 16.04 0.96 2.39
N ASP A 20 16.97 0.60 3.27
CA ASP A 20 17.02 -0.79 3.76
C ASP A 20 15.73 -1.06 4.58
N PRO A 21 15.08 -2.23 4.46
CA PRO A 21 13.81 -2.51 5.11
C PRO A 21 13.81 -2.31 6.63
N VAL A 22 14.98 -2.51 7.27
CA VAL A 22 15.16 -2.38 8.71
C VAL A 22 15.48 -0.94 9.13
N SER A 23 15.67 -0.04 8.15
CA SER A 23 15.95 1.38 8.41
C SER A 23 14.70 2.10 8.91
N THR A 24 14.88 2.86 9.98
CA THR A 24 13.89 3.80 10.48
C THR A 24 13.82 5.02 9.57
N ILE A 25 12.64 5.32 9.03
CA ILE A 25 12.34 6.49 8.20
C ILE A 25 11.90 7.67 9.08
N ASP A 26 11.15 7.40 10.15
CA ASP A 26 10.76 8.40 11.15
C ASP A 26 11.12 7.93 12.56
N GLU A 27 12.09 8.62 13.17
CA GLU A 27 12.60 8.27 14.50
C GLU A 27 11.57 8.54 15.61
N ALA A 28 10.69 9.52 15.44
CA ALA A 28 9.73 9.90 16.46
C ALA A 28 8.65 8.84 16.68
N SER A 29 8.18 8.21 15.61
CA SER A 29 7.22 7.10 15.65
C SER A 29 7.89 5.71 15.62
N GLY A 30 9.17 5.65 15.28
CA GLY A 30 9.89 4.38 15.05
C GLY A 30 9.52 3.72 13.71
N PHE A 31 8.87 4.44 12.81
CA PHE A 31 8.37 3.92 11.54
C PHE A 31 9.51 3.49 10.64
N THR A 32 9.50 2.24 10.21
CA THR A 32 10.51 1.64 9.34
C THR A 32 10.07 1.57 7.88
N ALA A 33 11.02 1.34 6.97
CA ALA A 33 10.72 1.06 5.58
C ALA A 33 9.84 -0.20 5.42
N ALA A 34 10.06 -1.22 6.26
CA ALA A 34 9.22 -2.42 6.30
C ALA A 34 7.76 -2.10 6.68
N ASP A 35 7.53 -1.22 7.66
CA ASP A 35 6.17 -0.79 8.04
C ASP A 35 5.47 -0.10 6.86
N GLY A 36 6.20 0.73 6.11
CA GLY A 36 5.71 1.36 4.88
C GLY A 36 5.31 0.36 3.80
N LEU A 37 6.12 -0.68 3.60
CA LEU A 37 5.83 -1.73 2.61
C LEU A 37 4.60 -2.54 3.02
N LEU A 38 4.43 -2.82 4.32
CA LEU A 38 3.25 -3.49 4.85
C LEU A 38 1.99 -2.67 4.59
N LEU A 39 2.00 -1.37 4.93
CA LEU A 39 0.89 -0.45 4.67
C LEU A 39 0.51 -0.36 3.20
N ALA A 40 1.51 -0.35 2.30
CA ALA A 40 1.26 -0.34 0.86
C ALA A 40 0.53 -1.61 0.41
N ALA A 41 0.93 -2.78 0.93
CA ALA A 41 0.27 -4.05 0.63
C ALA A 41 -1.17 -4.12 1.17
N GLU A 42 -1.42 -3.60 2.38
CA GLU A 42 -2.75 -3.51 2.97
C GLU A 42 -3.69 -2.63 2.13
N LEU A 43 -3.19 -1.49 1.66
CA LEU A 43 -3.95 -0.59 0.78
C LEU A 43 -4.25 -1.22 -0.58
N GLU A 44 -3.30 -1.94 -1.19
CA GLU A 44 -3.56 -2.70 -2.42
C GLU A 44 -4.65 -3.76 -2.22
N LEU A 45 -4.63 -4.49 -1.10
CA LEU A 45 -5.68 -5.46 -0.77
C LEU A 45 -7.05 -4.79 -0.61
N ALA A 46 -7.10 -3.69 0.13
CA ALA A 46 -8.34 -2.94 0.34
C ALA A 46 -8.91 -2.40 -0.97
N GLU A 47 -8.06 -1.91 -1.88
CA GLU A 47 -8.50 -1.39 -3.17
C GLU A 47 -8.99 -2.50 -4.11
N ARG A 48 -8.33 -3.67 -4.11
CA ARG A 48 -8.82 -4.86 -4.84
C ARG A 48 -10.18 -5.30 -4.32
N ALA A 49 -10.37 -5.34 -3.00
CA ALA A 49 -11.65 -5.70 -2.39
C ALA A 49 -12.78 -4.72 -2.78
N ARG A 50 -12.48 -3.42 -2.92
CA ARG A 50 -13.47 -2.42 -3.40
C ARG A 50 -13.74 -2.49 -4.91
N SER A 51 -12.72 -2.86 -5.69
CA SER A 51 -12.81 -2.90 -7.15
C SER A 51 -13.43 -4.17 -7.68
N THR A 52 -13.58 -5.20 -6.85
CA THR A 52 -14.34 -6.41 -7.17
C THR A 52 -15.82 -6.08 -6.89
N PRO A 53 -16.68 -5.88 -7.89
CA PRO A 53 -18.10 -5.79 -7.64
C PRO A 53 -18.55 -7.11 -7.03
N ASP A 54 -19.46 -7.06 -6.07
CA ASP A 54 -20.14 -8.22 -5.51
C ASP A 54 -20.92 -8.91 -6.65
N GLU A 55 -20.25 -9.80 -7.40
CA GLU A 55 -20.85 -10.67 -8.44
C GLU A 55 -21.50 -11.93 -7.81
N PHE A 56 -21.99 -11.82 -6.57
CA PHE A 56 -22.93 -12.79 -6.01
C PHE A 56 -24.33 -12.16 -5.98
N THR A 57 -24.89 -11.98 -7.18
CA THR A 57 -26.35 -12.08 -7.32
C THR A 57 -26.70 -13.55 -7.13
N GLU A 58 -27.07 -13.92 -5.91
CA GLU A 58 -27.73 -15.20 -5.64
C GLU A 58 -29.09 -15.22 -6.38
N GLU A 59 -29.25 -16.20 -7.28
CA GLU A 59 -30.51 -16.57 -7.96
C GLU A 59 -31.56 -17.15 -6.99
#